data_AF-A0A931AFI4-F1
#
_entry.id   AF-A0A931AFI4-F1
#
_cell.length_a   1.000
_cell.length_b   1.000
_cell.length_c   1.000
_cell.angle_alpha   90.00
_cell.angle_beta   90.00
_cell.angle_gamma   90.00
#
_symmetry.space_group_name_H-M   'P 1'
#
loop_
_entity.id
_entity.type
_entity.pdbx_description
1 polymer ?
#
loop_
_entity_poly.entity_id
_entity_poly.type
_entity_poly.pdbx_seq_one_letter_code
_entity_poly.pdbx_strand_id
1 'polypeptide(L)'
;MKRRSRGAWRDAACQVEAPWGEGPTPFRPPELDLLNASQCWARKEADVTTAPQVPVPCPIGRAVGLLGERWTLLILRNANLGTTRFDAFRAELGIADNILSNRLARLVEAGLLARVPYRDGGRTRHEYRLTTAGAEVLPVLHALAVWGEEHTEPAEPTGSMQVIHQRCGQVTTPGRVCDGCGELVRREEEAWVRPWLSPDPISLASPVITGT
;
A
#
# COMPACT_ATOMS: atom_id res chain seq x y z
N MET A 1 15.77 -37.83 -50.44
CA MET A 1 16.19 -36.51 -50.94
C MET A 1 16.33 -35.59 -49.74
N LYS A 2 17.53 -35.01 -49.51
CA LYS A 2 17.90 -33.76 -48.78
C LYS A 2 17.05 -33.36 -47.54
N ARG A 3 17.54 -32.88 -46.40
CA ARG A 3 18.79 -32.35 -45.84
C ARG A 3 18.44 -32.12 -44.33
N ARG A 4 19.36 -32.26 -43.35
CA ARG A 4 20.09 -31.13 -42.70
C ARG A 4 19.25 -29.83 -42.61
N SER A 5 19.19 -29.04 -41.54
CA SER A 5 19.99 -28.88 -40.33
C SER A 5 19.52 -27.58 -39.65
N ARG A 6 19.77 -27.46 -38.33
CA ARG A 6 20.16 -26.22 -37.62
C ARG A 6 19.27 -24.97 -37.75
N GLY A 7 18.72 -24.57 -36.59
CA GLY A 7 19.24 -23.40 -35.89
C GLY A 7 18.58 -22.04 -36.14
N ALA A 8 18.52 -21.29 -35.04
CA ALA A 8 18.58 -19.84 -34.94
C ALA A 8 17.32 -19.02 -35.30
N TRP A 9 16.68 -18.54 -34.23
CA TRP A 9 16.42 -17.11 -33.97
C TRP A 9 16.62 -16.15 -35.14
N ARG A 10 15.58 -15.36 -35.46
CA ARG A 10 15.69 -13.94 -35.81
C ARG A 10 14.33 -13.26 -35.81
N ASP A 11 14.31 -12.12 -35.13
CA ASP A 11 13.27 -11.09 -35.16
C ASP A 11 12.98 -10.59 -36.58
N ALA A 12 11.70 -10.39 -36.88
CA ALA A 12 11.13 -9.54 -37.92
C ALA A 12 9.59 -9.65 -37.75
N ALA A 13 8.75 -8.62 -37.74
CA ALA A 13 8.89 -7.28 -38.24
C ALA A 13 7.89 -6.37 -37.49
N CYS A 14 8.43 -5.34 -36.84
CA CYS A 14 7.70 -4.11 -36.60
C CYS A 14 8.03 -3.17 -37.77
N GLN A 15 7.67 -3.53 -39.00
CA GLN A 15 7.81 -2.65 -40.16
C GLN A 15 6.80 -3.06 -41.23
N VAL A 16 5.72 -2.29 -41.38
CA VAL A 16 5.16 -2.05 -42.71
C VAL A 16 4.84 -0.56 -42.78
N GLU A 17 5.70 0.14 -43.50
CA GLU A 17 5.54 1.51 -43.95
C GLU A 17 4.33 1.61 -44.90
N ALA A 18 3.58 2.70 -44.79
CA ALA A 18 2.52 3.02 -45.72
C ALA A 18 3.10 3.62 -47.02
N PRO A 19 2.65 3.20 -48.21
CA PRO A 19 2.79 3.98 -49.42
C PRO A 19 1.45 4.56 -49.89
N TRP A 20 1.53 5.80 -50.35
CA TRP A 20 0.51 6.76 -50.77
C TRP A 20 -0.45 6.29 -51.88
N GLY A 21 -1.68 6.85 -51.91
CA GLY A 21 -2.55 6.86 -53.10
C GLY A 21 -4.06 7.10 -52.85
N GLU A 22 -4.46 8.37 -52.84
CA GLU A 22 -5.76 9.00 -53.19
C GLU A 22 -7.08 8.16 -53.25
N GLY A 23 -7.96 8.38 -52.24
CA GLY A 23 -9.45 8.27 -52.11
C GLY A 23 -10.37 7.34 -52.97
N PRO A 24 -11.70 7.30 -52.71
CA PRO A 24 -12.42 7.16 -51.44
C PRO A 24 -13.37 5.92 -51.44
N THR A 25 -13.69 5.36 -50.26
CA THR A 25 -15.03 4.91 -49.77
C THR A 25 -14.94 3.87 -48.63
N PRO A 26 -16.00 3.76 -47.79
CA PRO A 26 -15.90 3.25 -46.43
C PRO A 26 -16.24 1.75 -46.33
N PHE A 27 -15.41 0.97 -45.63
CA PHE A 27 -15.70 -0.43 -45.36
C PHE A 27 -16.26 -0.61 -43.94
N ARG A 28 -17.52 -1.04 -43.89
CA ARG A 28 -18.24 -1.55 -42.73
C ARG A 28 -17.58 -2.87 -42.28
N PRO A 29 -17.17 -3.06 -41.01
CA PRO A 29 -16.68 -4.36 -40.57
C PRO A 29 -17.86 -5.35 -40.45
N PRO A 30 -17.73 -6.61 -40.94
CA PRO A 30 -18.71 -7.66 -40.72
C PRO A 30 -18.55 -8.28 -39.32
N GLU A 31 -19.62 -8.95 -38.88
CA GLU A 31 -19.89 -9.47 -37.54
C GLU A 31 -18.71 -10.13 -36.80
N LEU A 32 -18.53 -9.71 -35.55
CA LEU A 32 -17.68 -10.36 -34.56
C LEU A 32 -18.34 -11.67 -34.09
N ASP A 33 -17.74 -12.78 -34.50
CA ASP A 33 -18.00 -14.11 -33.96
C ASP A 33 -17.51 -14.17 -32.50
N LEU A 34 -18.43 -14.37 -31.55
CA LEU A 34 -18.24 -14.23 -30.10
C LEU A 34 -17.35 -15.30 -29.45
N LEU A 35 -16.68 -16.14 -30.25
CA LEU A 35 -15.85 -17.24 -29.77
C LEU A 35 -14.39 -16.88 -29.45
N ASN A 36 -13.94 -15.64 -29.71
CA ASN A 36 -12.61 -15.18 -29.28
C ASN A 36 -12.62 -14.04 -28.25
N ALA A 37 -13.80 -13.71 -27.69
CA ALA A 37 -13.90 -12.83 -26.53
C ALA A 37 -13.15 -13.39 -25.31
N SER A 38 -12.88 -14.71 -25.28
CA SER A 38 -12.09 -15.40 -24.26
C SER A 38 -10.59 -15.11 -24.25
N GLN A 39 -10.07 -14.42 -25.27
CA GLN A 39 -8.66 -14.04 -25.32
C GLN A 39 -8.40 -12.59 -24.91
N CYS A 40 -9.45 -11.77 -24.70
CA CYS A 40 -9.30 -10.42 -24.13
C CYS A 40 -9.21 -10.41 -22.60
N TRP A 41 -9.62 -11.49 -21.92
CA TRP A 41 -9.45 -11.65 -20.47
C TRP A 41 -8.02 -12.09 -20.10
N ALA A 42 -7.23 -12.53 -21.08
CA ALA A 42 -5.90 -13.12 -20.88
C ALA A 42 -4.73 -12.11 -20.98
N ARG A 43 -4.98 -10.80 -21.02
CA ARG A 43 -3.91 -9.81 -21.19
C ARG A 43 -4.20 -8.47 -20.50
N LYS A 44 -4.37 -8.48 -19.16
CA LYS A 44 -3.90 -7.40 -18.24
C LYS A 44 -4.20 -7.62 -16.73
N GLU A 45 -4.20 -8.87 -16.26
CA GLU A 45 -4.11 -9.20 -14.81
C GLU A 45 -2.86 -10.04 -14.48
N ALA A 46 -1.79 -9.80 -15.22
CA ALA A 46 -0.49 -10.42 -14.97
C ALA A 46 0.59 -9.35 -15.03
N ASP A 47 0.76 -8.61 -13.93
CA ASP A 47 2.08 -8.34 -13.31
C ASP A 47 1.92 -7.53 -11.99
N VAL A 48 1.42 -8.17 -10.92
CA VAL A 48 1.45 -7.61 -9.54
C VAL A 48 2.52 -8.30 -8.67
N THR A 49 3.37 -9.14 -9.25
CA THR A 49 4.28 -10.01 -8.48
C THR A 49 5.78 -9.72 -8.67
N THR A 50 6.19 -8.71 -9.44
CA THR A 50 7.63 -8.40 -9.55
C THR A 50 7.96 -6.91 -9.46
N ALA A 51 7.41 -6.22 -8.45
CA ALA A 51 8.14 -5.06 -7.94
C ALA A 51 9.50 -5.57 -7.40
N PRO A 52 10.64 -4.92 -7.73
CA PRO A 52 11.91 -5.31 -7.17
C PRO A 52 11.76 -5.30 -5.65
N GLN A 53 11.89 -6.48 -5.05
CA GLN A 53 12.04 -6.62 -3.61
C GLN A 53 13.25 -5.77 -3.30
N VAL A 54 13.10 -4.58 -2.73
CA VAL A 54 14.24 -3.76 -2.34
C VAL A 54 14.96 -4.59 -1.28
N PRO A 55 16.07 -5.31 -1.58
CA PRO A 55 16.76 -6.11 -0.59
C PRO A 55 17.74 -5.15 0.07
N VAL A 56 17.19 -4.09 0.64
CA VAL A 56 17.98 -3.13 1.39
C VAL A 56 17.64 -3.44 2.84
N PRO A 57 18.62 -3.65 3.72
CA PRO A 57 18.41 -3.86 5.16
C PRO A 57 17.67 -2.70 5.84
N CYS A 58 17.28 -1.67 5.08
CA CYS A 58 16.49 -0.53 5.48
C CYS A 58 15.18 -0.95 6.17
N PRO A 59 15.01 -0.64 7.47
CA PRO A 59 13.78 -0.91 8.21
C PRO A 59 12.55 -0.27 7.57
N ILE A 60 12.70 0.93 6.99
CA ILE A 60 11.62 1.63 6.28
C ILE A 60 11.15 0.81 5.07
N GLY A 61 12.07 0.29 4.26
CA GLY A 61 11.73 -0.52 3.09
C GLY A 61 10.97 -1.79 3.47
N ARG A 62 11.40 -2.47 4.55
CA ARG A 62 10.70 -3.65 5.10
C ARG A 62 9.31 -3.30 5.62
N ALA A 63 9.19 -2.19 6.37
CA ALA A 63 7.92 -1.73 6.90
C ALA A 63 6.94 -1.34 5.78
N VAL A 64 7.40 -0.61 4.76
CA VAL A 64 6.56 -0.23 3.59
C VAL A 64 6.15 -1.45 2.77
N GLY A 65 7.00 -2.47 2.64
CA GLY A 65 6.61 -3.73 2.00
C GLY A 65 5.44 -4.45 2.69
N LEU A 66 5.26 -4.21 3.99
CA LEU A 66 4.17 -4.76 4.78
C LEU A 66 2.96 -3.81 4.90
N LEU A 67 3.21 -2.54 5.26
CA LEU A 67 2.20 -1.53 5.59
C LEU A 67 1.82 -0.63 4.43
N GLY A 68 2.67 -0.53 3.40
CA GLY A 68 2.52 0.42 2.29
C GLY A 68 1.40 0.09 1.31
N GLU A 69 0.59 -0.92 1.60
CA GLU A 69 -0.60 -1.21 0.84
C GLU A 69 -1.81 -0.48 1.41
N ARG A 70 -2.59 0.15 0.52
CA ARG A 70 -3.69 1.07 0.84
C ARG A 70 -4.62 0.58 1.97
N TRP A 71 -5.08 -0.67 1.92
CA TRP A 71 -6.07 -1.18 2.86
C TRP A 71 -5.47 -1.60 4.19
N THR A 72 -4.18 -1.94 4.21
CA THR A 72 -3.50 -2.44 5.40
C THR A 72 -3.55 -1.44 6.56
N LEU A 73 -3.20 -0.17 6.30
CA LEU A 73 -3.25 0.88 7.32
C LEU A 73 -4.70 1.21 7.75
N LEU A 74 -5.67 1.13 6.85
CA LEU A 74 -7.08 1.37 7.19
C LEU A 74 -7.68 0.24 8.04
N ILE A 75 -7.30 -1.02 7.77
CA ILE A 75 -7.68 -2.17 8.60
C ILE A 75 -7.07 -2.01 10.00
N LEU A 76 -5.78 -1.68 10.09
CA LEU A 76 -5.11 -1.46 11.38
C LEU A 76 -5.69 -0.28 12.16
N ARG A 77 -6.10 0.80 11.47
CA ARG A 77 -6.83 1.92 12.07
C ARG A 77 -8.13 1.43 12.72
N ASN A 78 -8.98 0.72 11.97
CA ASN A 78 -10.25 0.24 12.50
C ASN A 78 -10.04 -0.79 13.63
N ALA A 79 -9.02 -1.65 13.52
CA ALA A 79 -8.67 -2.60 14.57
C ALA A 79 -8.26 -1.89 15.88
N ASN A 80 -7.51 -0.80 15.80
CA ASN A 80 -7.17 0.03 16.96
C ASN A 80 -8.40 0.74 17.56
N LEU A 81 -9.43 1.00 16.77
CA LEU A 81 -10.72 1.50 17.22
C LEU A 81 -11.65 0.40 17.77
N GLY A 82 -11.23 -0.88 17.74
CA GLY A 82 -11.96 -2.00 18.31
C GLY A 82 -12.74 -2.86 17.30
N THR A 83 -12.62 -2.60 15.99
CA THR A 83 -13.24 -3.46 14.97
C THR A 83 -12.51 -4.81 14.92
N THR A 84 -13.23 -5.92 15.19
CA THR A 84 -12.63 -7.27 15.17
C THR A 84 -13.27 -8.23 14.17
N ARG A 85 -14.48 -7.92 13.68
CA ARG A 85 -15.27 -8.84 12.83
C ARG A 85 -15.14 -8.50 11.35
N PHE A 86 -15.06 -9.53 10.51
CA PHE A 86 -14.96 -9.38 9.04
C PHE A 86 -16.05 -8.48 8.46
N ASP A 87 -17.31 -8.73 8.82
CA ASP A 87 -18.44 -7.96 8.30
C ASP A 87 -18.41 -6.48 8.71
N ALA A 88 -17.86 -6.18 9.90
CA ALA A 88 -17.70 -4.80 10.37
C ALA A 88 -16.61 -4.09 9.58
N PHE A 89 -15.44 -4.73 9.36
CA PHE A 89 -14.41 -4.18 8.48
C PHE A 89 -14.94 -3.94 7.06
N ARG A 90 -15.69 -4.89 6.51
CA ARG A 90 -16.30 -4.76 5.18
C ARG A 90 -17.25 -3.56 5.10
N ALA A 91 -18.14 -3.43 6.08
CA ALA A 91 -19.12 -2.35 6.11
C ALA A 91 -18.48 -0.96 6.28
N GLU A 92 -17.48 -0.85 7.16
CA GLU A 92 -16.83 0.43 7.47
C GLU A 92 -15.85 0.88 6.38
N LEU A 93 -15.20 -0.06 5.68
CA LEU A 93 -14.18 0.26 4.66
C LEU A 93 -14.70 0.25 3.23
N GLY A 94 -15.86 -0.36 2.95
CA GLY A 94 -16.40 -0.51 1.60
C GLY A 94 -15.51 -1.34 0.66
N ILE A 95 -14.65 -2.18 1.24
CA ILE A 95 -13.67 -3.01 0.53
C ILE A 95 -14.30 -4.31 0.02
N ALA A 96 -13.87 -4.79 -1.14
CA ALA A 96 -14.31 -6.07 -1.69
C ALA A 96 -13.82 -7.27 -0.84
N ASP A 97 -14.66 -8.30 -0.70
CA ASP A 97 -14.44 -9.46 0.19
C ASP A 97 -13.14 -10.21 -0.07
N ASN A 98 -12.79 -10.39 -1.35
CA ASN A 98 -11.56 -11.08 -1.76
C ASN A 98 -10.31 -10.30 -1.32
N ILE A 99 -10.31 -8.97 -1.48
CA ILE A 99 -9.22 -8.10 -1.06
C ILE A 99 -9.13 -8.08 0.47
N LEU A 100 -10.25 -7.89 1.17
CA LEU A 100 -10.27 -7.89 2.64
C LEU A 100 -9.75 -9.20 3.22
N SER A 101 -10.21 -10.34 2.68
CA SER A 101 -9.77 -11.67 3.10
C SER A 101 -8.27 -11.84 2.91
N ASN A 102 -7.73 -11.42 1.75
CA ASN A 102 -6.29 -11.48 1.49
C ASN A 102 -5.50 -10.60 2.47
N ARG A 103 -5.95 -9.38 2.72
CA ARG A 103 -5.25 -8.44 3.61
C ARG A 103 -5.25 -8.90 5.07
N LEU A 104 -6.39 -9.35 5.57
CA LEU A 104 -6.50 -9.91 6.91
C LEU A 104 -5.60 -11.15 7.07
N ALA A 105 -5.54 -12.03 6.05
CA ALA A 105 -4.65 -13.18 6.07
C ALA A 105 -3.17 -12.76 6.15
N ARG A 106 -2.74 -11.78 5.34
CA ARG A 106 -1.36 -11.26 5.36
C ARG A 106 -1.00 -10.57 6.67
N LEU A 107 -1.93 -9.82 7.26
CA LEU A 107 -1.75 -9.20 8.58
C LEU A 107 -1.60 -10.24 9.70
N VAL A 108 -2.32 -11.37 9.59
CA VAL A 108 -2.16 -12.50 10.51
C VAL A 108 -0.83 -13.21 10.31
N GLU A 109 -0.44 -13.48 9.07
CA GLU A 109 0.85 -14.08 8.72
C GLU A 109 2.03 -13.23 9.20
N ALA A 110 1.93 -11.91 9.08
CA ALA A 110 2.92 -10.96 9.57
C ALA A 110 2.89 -10.75 11.10
N GLY A 111 1.98 -11.40 11.82
CA GLY A 111 1.86 -11.31 13.28
C GLY A 111 1.34 -9.97 13.79
N LEU A 112 0.71 -9.15 12.96
CA LEU A 112 0.06 -7.88 13.37
C LEU A 112 -1.38 -8.09 13.87
N LEU A 113 -2.04 -9.14 13.38
CA LEU A 113 -3.34 -9.59 13.86
C LEU A 113 -3.27 -11.06 14.28
N ALA A 114 -4.11 -11.46 15.21
CA ALA A 114 -4.36 -12.84 15.58
C ALA A 114 -5.78 -13.22 15.17
N ARG A 115 -5.94 -14.38 14.53
CA ARG A 115 -7.25 -14.94 14.22
C ARG A 115 -7.73 -15.79 15.40
N VAL A 116 -8.76 -15.33 16.10
CA VAL A 116 -9.27 -15.95 17.32
C VAL A 116 -10.67 -16.53 17.08
N PRO A 117 -10.93 -17.81 17.43
CA PRO A 117 -12.26 -18.38 17.31
C PRO A 117 -13.19 -17.82 18.38
N TYR A 118 -14.45 -17.60 18.03
CA TYR A 118 -15.52 -17.28 18.96
C TYR A 118 -16.79 -18.07 18.61
N ARG A 119 -17.69 -18.23 19.57
CA ARG A 119 -18.98 -18.93 19.37
C ARG A 119 -20.10 -17.93 19.25
N ASP A 120 -20.91 -18.10 18.22
CA ASP A 120 -22.12 -17.32 17.97
C ASP A 120 -23.19 -18.23 17.36
N GLY A 121 -24.33 -18.35 18.04
CA GLY A 121 -25.44 -19.21 17.61
C GLY A 121 -25.07 -20.68 17.38
N GLY A 122 -24.08 -21.21 18.11
CA GLY A 122 -23.64 -22.61 17.99
C GLY A 122 -22.65 -22.91 16.86
N ARG A 123 -22.29 -21.93 16.01
CA ARG A 123 -21.24 -22.06 14.99
C ARG A 123 -19.95 -21.39 15.45
N THR A 124 -18.80 -22.00 15.16
CA THR A 124 -17.49 -21.39 15.39
C THR A 124 -17.22 -20.37 14.29
N ARG A 125 -17.13 -19.11 14.68
CA ARG A 125 -16.69 -17.99 13.82
C ARG A 125 -15.31 -17.53 14.25
N HIS A 126 -14.73 -16.61 13.49
CA HIS A 126 -13.42 -16.05 13.80
C HIS A 126 -13.49 -14.53 13.81
N GLU A 127 -12.75 -13.95 14.72
CA GLU A 127 -12.47 -12.52 14.77
C GLU A 127 -10.96 -12.28 14.66
N TYR A 128 -10.60 -11.04 14.38
CA TYR A 128 -9.23 -10.59 14.21
C TYR A 128 -8.91 -9.62 15.34
N ARG A 129 -7.92 -9.97 16.16
CA ARG A 129 -7.49 -9.15 17.30
C ARG A 129 -6.10 -8.60 17.06
N LEU A 130 -5.84 -7.37 17.51
CA LEU A 130 -4.50 -6.80 17.49
C LEU A 130 -3.55 -7.63 18.36
N THR A 131 -2.35 -7.86 17.83
CA THR A 131 -1.21 -8.29 18.63
C THR A 131 -0.49 -7.07 19.21
N THR A 132 0.51 -7.30 20.07
CA THR A 132 1.40 -6.23 20.54
C THR A 132 2.05 -5.48 19.36
N ALA A 133 2.60 -6.21 18.39
CA ALA A 133 3.21 -5.62 17.20
C ALA A 133 2.20 -4.84 16.35
N GLY A 134 0.95 -5.30 16.25
CA GLY A 134 -0.12 -4.57 15.58
C GLY A 134 -0.50 -3.26 16.29
N ALA A 135 -0.54 -3.28 17.62
CA ALA A 135 -0.85 -2.09 18.42
C ALA A 135 0.27 -1.04 18.37
N GLU A 136 1.53 -1.48 18.25
CA GLU A 136 2.71 -0.60 18.09
C GLU A 136 2.73 0.17 16.76
N VAL A 137 1.80 -0.12 15.82
CA VAL A 137 1.61 0.67 14.59
C VAL A 137 0.91 2.02 14.88
N LEU A 138 0.27 2.19 16.05
CA LEU A 138 -0.51 3.38 16.38
C LEU A 138 0.24 4.72 16.18
N PRO A 139 1.52 4.88 16.57
CA PRO A 139 2.27 6.11 16.30
C PRO A 139 2.44 6.42 14.81
N VAL A 140 2.54 5.40 13.96
CA VAL A 140 2.60 5.56 12.49
C VAL A 140 1.26 6.07 11.97
N LEU A 141 0.15 5.53 12.46
CA LEU A 141 -1.20 6.00 12.10
C LEU A 141 -1.42 7.46 12.54
N HIS A 142 -0.97 7.84 13.73
CA HIS A 142 -1.03 9.22 14.21
C HIS A 142 -0.22 10.17 13.31
N ALA A 143 1.02 9.81 12.98
CA ALA A 143 1.86 10.62 12.12
C ALA A 143 1.25 10.79 10.72
N LEU A 144 0.64 9.72 10.18
CA LEU A 144 -0.04 9.75 8.89
C LEU A 144 -1.30 10.63 8.93
N ALA A 145 -2.08 10.58 10.01
CA ALA A 145 -3.26 11.41 10.18
C ALA A 145 -2.90 12.91 10.24
N VAL A 146 -1.93 13.28 11.08
CA VAL A 146 -1.46 14.67 11.19
C VAL A 146 -0.93 15.19 9.86
N TRP A 147 -0.14 14.39 9.15
CA TRP A 147 0.35 14.76 7.82
C TRP A 147 -0.79 14.92 6.80
N GLY A 148 -1.79 14.02 6.84
CA GLY A 148 -2.96 14.10 5.95
C GLY A 148 -3.79 15.35 6.19
N GLU A 149 -4.00 15.72 7.45
CA GLU A 149 -4.77 16.92 7.82
C GLU A 149 -4.12 18.22 7.34
N GLU A 150 -2.79 18.29 7.36
CA GLU A 150 -2.02 19.47 6.96
C GLU A 150 -1.88 19.59 5.43
N HIS A 151 -1.83 18.47 4.71
CA HIS A 151 -1.40 18.44 3.31
C HIS A 151 -2.44 17.90 2.32
N THR A 152 -3.64 17.56 2.79
CA THR A 152 -4.72 17.08 1.92
C THR A 152 -6.04 17.76 2.27
N GLU A 153 -6.93 17.84 1.28
CA GLU A 153 -8.29 18.34 1.51
C GLU A 153 -9.24 17.16 1.76
N PRO A 154 -10.11 17.24 2.78
CA PRO A 154 -11.11 16.22 2.99
C PRO A 154 -12.16 16.28 1.88
N ALA A 155 -12.76 15.14 1.54
CA ALA A 155 -13.80 15.07 0.52
C ALA A 155 -15.10 15.82 0.91
N GLU A 156 -15.31 16.01 2.21
CA GLU A 156 -16.45 16.72 2.81
C GLU A 156 -15.92 17.60 3.95
N PRO A 157 -16.58 18.71 4.32
CA PRO A 157 -16.16 19.52 5.46
C PRO A 157 -16.21 18.71 6.78
N THR A 158 -15.06 18.53 7.42
CA THR A 158 -14.94 17.82 8.71
C THR A 158 -14.10 18.62 9.70
N GLY A 159 -14.25 18.32 10.99
CA GLY A 159 -13.30 18.79 12.01
C GLY A 159 -11.99 17.99 11.97
N SER A 160 -10.90 18.58 12.46
CA SER A 160 -9.57 17.97 12.43
C SER A 160 -9.42 16.81 13.41
N MET A 161 -8.71 15.75 12.99
CA MET A 161 -8.33 14.66 13.90
C MET A 161 -7.40 15.17 15.01
N GLN A 162 -7.72 14.86 16.27
CA GLN A 162 -6.93 15.23 17.45
C GLN A 162 -6.54 13.99 18.25
N VAL A 163 -5.28 13.91 18.68
CA VAL A 163 -4.84 12.95 19.69
C VAL A 163 -4.90 13.63 21.05
N ILE A 164 -5.59 13.00 22.01
CA ILE A 164 -5.75 13.54 23.36
C ILE A 164 -5.16 12.59 24.40
N HIS A 165 -4.65 13.15 25.49
CA HIS A 165 -4.32 12.37 26.67
C HIS A 165 -5.62 12.11 27.46
N GLN A 166 -6.12 10.87 27.42
CA GLN A 166 -7.42 10.50 28.01
C GLN A 166 -7.57 10.89 29.50
N ARG A 167 -6.48 10.93 30.28
CA ARG A 167 -6.53 11.29 31.70
C ARG A 167 -6.84 12.77 31.94
N CYS A 168 -6.30 13.68 31.13
CA CYS A 168 -6.48 15.14 31.33
C CYS A 168 -7.30 15.82 30.24
N GLY A 169 -7.66 15.10 29.16
CA GLY A 169 -8.42 15.60 28.03
C GLY A 169 -7.66 16.60 27.14
N GLN A 170 -6.40 16.89 27.44
CA GLN A 170 -5.60 17.84 26.66
C GLN A 170 -5.12 17.21 25.36
N VAL A 171 -5.09 18.02 24.30
CA VAL A 171 -4.49 17.64 23.01
C VAL A 171 -2.99 17.41 23.21
N THR A 172 -2.48 16.32 22.64
CA THR A 172 -1.06 16.00 22.64
C THR A 172 -0.45 16.36 21.30
N THR A 173 0.55 17.24 21.30
CA THR A 173 1.37 17.47 20.11
C THR A 173 2.39 16.34 19.99
N PRO A 174 2.44 15.62 18.86
CA PRO A 174 3.51 14.67 18.61
C PRO A 174 4.86 15.41 18.58
N GLY A 175 5.87 14.88 19.26
CA GLY A 175 7.23 15.40 19.21
C GLY A 175 8.23 14.27 19.31
N ARG A 176 9.38 14.43 18.67
CA ARG A 176 10.54 13.58 18.94
C ARG A 176 11.29 14.20 20.11
N VAL A 177 11.28 13.55 21.27
CA VAL A 177 12.10 13.96 22.41
C VAL A 177 13.41 13.19 22.34
N CYS A 178 14.55 13.84 22.57
CA CYS A 178 15.84 13.19 22.65
C CYS A 178 15.97 12.42 23.97
N ASP A 179 16.26 11.12 23.92
CA ASP A 179 16.41 10.29 25.12
C ASP A 179 17.58 10.72 26.03
N GLY A 180 18.58 11.43 25.48
CA GLY A 180 19.75 11.89 26.24
C GLY A 180 19.55 13.21 26.98
N CYS A 181 18.88 14.19 26.37
CA CYS A 181 18.71 15.53 26.96
C CYS A 181 17.27 15.89 27.31
N GLY A 182 16.27 15.15 26.82
CA GLY A 182 14.85 15.43 27.08
C GLY A 182 14.27 16.59 26.28
N GLU A 183 15.04 17.19 25.37
CA GLU A 183 14.57 18.27 24.51
C GLU A 183 13.86 17.74 23.26
N LEU A 184 12.97 18.57 22.68
CA LEU A 184 12.38 18.29 21.38
C LEU A 184 13.45 18.41 20.29
N VAL A 185 13.61 17.35 19.49
CA VAL A 185 14.49 17.32 18.32
C VAL A 185 13.77 17.97 17.15
N ARG A 186 14.30 19.07 16.64
CA ARG A 186 13.80 19.70 15.42
C ARG A 186 14.29 18.95 14.19
N ARG A 187 13.54 19.01 13.09
CA ARG A 187 13.86 18.29 11.84
C ARG A 187 15.26 18.63 11.32
N GLU A 188 15.68 19.89 11.41
CA GLU A 188 16.99 20.37 10.99
C GLU A 188 18.14 19.87 11.87
N GLU A 189 17.84 19.40 13.08
CA GLU A 189 18.77 18.78 14.02
C GLU A 189 18.79 17.23 13.86
N GLU A 190 17.89 16.67 13.03
CA GLU A 190 17.81 15.22 12.78
C GLU A 190 18.84 14.75 11.73
N ALA A 191 19.48 13.62 12.03
CA ALA A 191 20.29 12.87 11.07
C ALA A 191 19.98 11.38 11.15
N TRP A 192 20.16 10.68 10.04
CA TRP A 192 20.00 9.23 9.97
C TRP A 192 21.35 8.52 10.01
N VAL A 193 21.52 7.62 10.97
CA VAL A 193 22.61 6.64 10.92
C VAL A 193 22.12 5.43 10.14
N ARG A 194 22.73 5.15 8.99
CA ARG A 194 22.41 4.00 8.13
C ARG A 194 23.66 3.16 7.95
N PRO A 195 24.01 2.26 8.88
CA PRO A 195 25.31 1.57 8.90
C PRO A 195 25.63 0.78 7.63
N TRP A 196 24.60 0.30 6.92
CA TRP A 196 24.74 -0.40 5.63
C TRP A 196 24.94 0.54 4.42
N LEU A 197 24.89 1.86 4.62
CA LEU A 197 25.06 2.88 3.59
C LEU A 197 26.28 3.78 3.88
N SER A 198 26.48 4.18 5.14
CA SER A 198 27.58 5.05 5.58
C SER A 198 27.87 4.82 7.08
N PRO A 199 29.14 4.86 7.52
CA PRO A 199 29.49 4.88 8.95
C PRO A 199 29.13 6.22 9.61
N ASP A 200 29.12 7.32 8.85
CA ASP A 200 28.79 8.65 9.35
C ASP A 200 27.28 8.95 9.28
N PRO A 201 26.72 9.76 10.20
CA PRO A 201 25.34 10.22 10.12
C PRO A 201 25.07 11.00 8.82
N ILE A 202 23.90 10.76 8.23
CA ILE A 202 23.43 11.44 7.02
C ILE A 202 22.37 12.46 7.44
N SER A 203 22.67 13.75 7.31
CA SER A 203 21.69 14.82 7.57
C SER A 203 20.49 14.73 6.63
N LEU A 204 19.31 15.08 7.14
CA LEU A 204 18.11 15.17 6.31
C LEU A 204 18.20 16.37 5.37
N ALA A 205 17.67 16.21 4.15
CA ALA A 205 17.58 17.32 3.20
C ALA A 205 16.71 18.45 3.78
N SER A 206 17.14 19.71 3.64
CA SER A 206 16.33 20.85 4.03
C SER A 206 15.03 20.90 3.21
N PRO A 207 13.88 21.25 3.83
CA PRO A 207 12.64 21.39 3.06
C PRO A 207 12.74 22.64 2.18
N VAL A 208 12.20 22.56 0.96
CA VAL A 208 12.03 23.75 0.13
C VAL A 208 10.83 24.52 0.68
N ILE A 209 11.05 25.76 1.13
CA ILE A 209 9.96 26.65 1.55
C ILE A 209 9.38 27.27 0.28
N THR A 210 8.32 26.68 -0.27
CA THR A 210 7.52 27.33 -1.31
C THR A 210 6.66 28.39 -0.63
N GLY A 211 6.93 29.66 -0.92
CA GLY A 211 6.15 30.79 -0.39
C GLY A 211 4.65 30.63 -0.69
N THR A 212 3.85 30.91 0.32
CA THR A 212 2.37 30.96 0.31
C THR A 212 1.80 31.87 -0.77
#